data_AF-A0A1Y3N364-F1
#
_entry.id   AF-A0A1Y3N364-F1
#
_cell.length_a   1.000
_cell.length_b   1.000
_cell.length_c   1.000
_cell.angle_alpha   90.00
_cell.angle_beta   90.00
_cell.angle_gamma   90.00
#
_symmetry.space_group_name_H-M   'P 1'
#
loop_
_entity.id
_entity.type
_entity.pdbx_description
1 polymer ?
#
loop_
_entity_poly.entity_id
_entity_poly.type
_entity_poly.pdbx_seq_one_letter_code
_entity_poly.pdbx_strand_id
1 'polypeptide(L)'
;MANTENIDYRLINLKNVTFSNNKATYFGGAVYFNNISVYQIKLDNTFFTNNIAEIAGGAIFTTKDSNNPLIFNPTLYENNKSNAYGDNYAGLPGKAILSNEKDIYTITSGNPLSFTFQLQDIYGQKITDSPKLHSNFQLKAELIKSDKTDSPIITTKNFNDTYIMVNNENTFNNGQCILNDLKIFANPNEYKLHFSIENDLYNIKFDKNDFPLIIADCSKSELVNYINHGQYNISYCEKPICKNDCNIGICMPKRENDIDNYCECYDGFNGPSCEIAFEPERAENTVLRITGHETKIELIRMDLNDNSIGGAVVIFDSEYV
;
A
#
# COMPACT_ATOMS: atom_id res chain seq x y z
N MET A 1 -59.52 -26.40 -17.41
CA MET A 1 -58.06 -26.62 -17.47
C MET A 1 -57.46 -25.72 -16.41
N ALA A 2 -56.85 -26.28 -15.37
CA ALA A 2 -56.27 -25.51 -14.28
C ALA A 2 -55.01 -24.80 -14.79
N ASN A 3 -54.95 -23.48 -14.57
CA ASN A 3 -53.73 -22.70 -14.67
C ASN A 3 -52.77 -23.24 -13.61
N THR A 4 -51.84 -24.11 -13.99
CA THR A 4 -50.67 -24.39 -13.17
C THR A 4 -49.78 -23.17 -13.27
N GLU A 5 -49.84 -22.29 -12.26
CA GLU A 5 -48.81 -21.28 -12.05
C GLU A 5 -47.45 -21.98 -12.11
N ASN A 6 -46.57 -21.47 -12.96
CA ASN A 6 -45.22 -21.97 -13.13
C ASN A 6 -44.42 -21.55 -11.89
N ILE A 7 -44.55 -22.30 -10.80
CA ILE A 7 -43.84 -22.06 -9.55
C ILE A 7 -42.36 -22.34 -9.82
N ASP A 8 -41.57 -21.28 -9.92
CA ASP A 8 -40.11 -21.42 -9.91
C ASP A 8 -39.68 -21.80 -8.49
N TYR A 9 -39.29 -23.06 -8.31
CA TYR A 9 -38.80 -23.63 -7.04
C TYR A 9 -37.54 -22.94 -6.49
N ARG A 10 -37.02 -21.95 -7.20
CA ARG A 10 -35.87 -21.12 -6.83
C ARG A 10 -36.26 -19.76 -6.26
N LEU A 11 -37.53 -19.47 -6.01
CA LEU A 11 -37.95 -18.22 -5.38
C LEU A 11 -38.11 -18.38 -3.86
N ILE A 12 -37.37 -17.60 -3.09
CA ILE A 12 -37.61 -17.38 -1.65
C ILE A 12 -38.32 -16.04 -1.50
N ASN A 13 -39.58 -16.07 -1.10
CA ASN A 13 -40.39 -14.87 -0.90
C ASN A 13 -40.73 -14.69 0.59
N LEU A 14 -40.14 -13.69 1.23
CA LEU A 14 -40.43 -13.32 2.62
C LEU A 14 -41.34 -12.09 2.59
N LYS A 15 -42.57 -12.25 3.10
CA LYS A 15 -43.58 -11.19 3.11
C LYS A 15 -44.16 -10.99 4.51
N ASN A 16 -44.16 -9.75 4.99
CA ASN A 16 -44.67 -9.38 6.32
C ASN A 16 -43.97 -10.15 7.46
N VAL A 17 -42.65 -10.26 7.40
CA VAL A 17 -41.85 -11.02 8.37
C VAL A 17 -40.96 -10.09 9.19
N THR A 18 -40.90 -10.34 10.51
CA THR A 18 -39.97 -9.66 11.41
C THR A 18 -39.03 -10.68 12.03
N PHE A 19 -37.73 -10.51 11.82
CA PHE A 19 -36.67 -11.22 12.53
C PHE A 19 -36.11 -10.31 13.62
N SER A 20 -36.39 -10.63 14.88
CA SER A 20 -35.98 -9.80 16.02
C SER A 20 -35.24 -10.57 17.10
N ASN A 21 -34.17 -10.00 17.64
CA ASN A 21 -33.41 -10.54 18.78
C ASN A 21 -32.84 -11.95 18.56
N ASN A 22 -32.55 -12.32 17.31
CA ASN A 22 -31.90 -13.59 17.02
C ASN A 22 -30.38 -13.49 17.27
N LYS A 23 -29.78 -14.56 17.77
CA LYS A 23 -28.33 -14.63 18.03
C LYS A 23 -27.75 -15.91 17.43
N ALA A 24 -26.69 -15.76 16.64
CA ALA A 24 -25.90 -16.87 16.12
C ALA A 24 -24.45 -16.79 16.63
N THR A 25 -23.86 -17.95 16.93
CA THR A 25 -22.44 -18.07 17.35
C THR A 25 -21.48 -17.67 16.23
N TYR A 26 -21.88 -17.78 14.97
CA TYR A 26 -20.95 -17.59 13.86
C TYR A 26 -21.48 -16.58 12.85
N PHE A 27 -22.48 -16.96 12.07
CA PHE A 27 -22.89 -16.21 10.89
C PHE A 27 -24.40 -16.05 10.82
N GLY A 28 -24.86 -14.91 10.28
CA GLY A 28 -26.27 -14.74 9.91
C GLY A 28 -27.17 -14.75 11.13
N GLY A 29 -27.09 -13.72 11.97
CA GLY A 29 -27.72 -13.72 13.30
C GLY A 29 -29.23 -14.04 13.26
N ALA A 30 -29.91 -13.70 12.17
CA ALA A 30 -31.27 -14.16 11.87
C ALA A 30 -31.33 -15.23 10.76
N VAL A 31 -30.63 -15.01 9.64
CA VAL A 31 -30.75 -15.86 8.45
C VAL A 31 -29.37 -16.21 7.91
N TYR A 32 -29.13 -17.50 7.74
CA TYR A 32 -27.96 -18.03 7.05
C TYR A 32 -28.38 -18.71 5.74
N PHE A 33 -27.88 -18.18 4.64
CA PHE A 33 -28.14 -18.72 3.31
C PHE A 33 -26.92 -19.45 2.77
N ASN A 34 -27.04 -20.76 2.69
CA ASN A 34 -26.06 -21.59 2.03
C ASN A 34 -26.36 -21.69 0.53
N ASN A 35 -25.38 -21.43 -0.34
CA ASN A 35 -25.49 -21.61 -1.80
C ASN A 35 -26.64 -20.83 -2.45
N ILE A 36 -26.73 -19.53 -2.17
CA ILE A 36 -27.87 -18.73 -2.62
C ILE A 36 -27.88 -18.37 -4.11
N SER A 37 -26.82 -18.70 -4.86
CA SER A 37 -26.71 -18.40 -6.30
C SER A 37 -27.81 -19.02 -7.15
N VAL A 38 -28.50 -20.04 -6.64
CA VAL A 38 -29.62 -20.68 -7.33
C VAL A 38 -30.96 -20.04 -6.99
N TYR A 39 -31.06 -19.14 -6.00
CA TYR A 39 -32.34 -18.57 -5.56
C TYR A 39 -32.49 -17.09 -5.89
N GLN A 40 -33.71 -16.71 -6.29
CA GLN A 40 -34.17 -15.33 -6.25
C GLN A 40 -34.76 -15.06 -4.87
N ILE A 41 -34.35 -13.98 -4.21
CA ILE A 41 -34.91 -13.57 -2.92
C ILE A 41 -35.75 -12.33 -3.13
N LYS A 42 -37.00 -12.37 -2.64
CA LYS A 42 -37.86 -11.20 -2.54
C LYS A 42 -38.18 -10.95 -1.07
N LEU A 43 -37.91 -9.73 -0.63
CA LEU A 43 -38.23 -9.24 0.70
C LEU A 43 -39.30 -8.16 0.53
N ASP A 44 -40.50 -8.40 1.05
CA ASP A 44 -41.63 -7.46 1.01
C ASP A 44 -42.11 -7.24 2.45
N ASN A 45 -42.18 -5.97 2.89
CA ASN A 45 -42.54 -5.62 4.26
C ASN A 45 -41.79 -6.47 5.33
N THR A 46 -40.46 -6.55 5.20
CA THR A 46 -39.61 -7.41 6.03
C THR A 46 -38.69 -6.59 6.91
N PHE A 47 -38.54 -6.96 8.19
CA PHE A 47 -37.78 -6.21 9.19
C PHE A 47 -36.73 -7.10 9.87
N PHE A 48 -35.52 -6.59 10.04
CA PHE A 48 -34.45 -7.25 10.80
C PHE A 48 -33.98 -6.32 11.93
N THR A 49 -34.34 -6.66 13.18
CA THR A 49 -34.08 -5.80 14.35
C THR A 49 -33.30 -6.51 15.46
N ASN A 50 -32.27 -5.87 16.02
CA ASN A 50 -31.48 -6.38 17.15
C ASN A 50 -30.91 -7.81 16.95
N ASN A 51 -30.60 -8.22 15.72
CA ASN A 51 -30.00 -9.53 15.46
C ASN A 51 -28.47 -9.47 15.60
N ILE A 52 -27.87 -10.54 16.13
CA ILE A 52 -26.44 -10.57 16.48
C ILE A 52 -25.78 -11.83 15.90
N ALA A 53 -24.64 -11.66 15.25
CA ALA A 53 -23.73 -12.76 14.89
C ALA A 53 -22.35 -12.52 15.53
N GLU A 54 -21.72 -13.54 16.10
CA GLU A 54 -20.40 -13.32 16.74
C GLU A 54 -19.25 -13.18 15.73
N ILE A 55 -19.45 -13.47 14.44
CA ILE A 55 -18.48 -13.18 13.38
C ILE A 55 -19.05 -12.16 12.40
N ALA A 56 -19.97 -12.57 11.52
CA ALA A 56 -20.37 -11.73 10.38
C ALA A 56 -21.83 -11.90 10.00
N GLY A 57 -22.40 -10.85 9.40
CA GLY A 57 -23.79 -10.86 8.96
C GLY A 57 -24.75 -10.84 10.15
N GLY A 58 -24.77 -9.75 10.90
CA GLY A 58 -25.55 -9.66 12.14
C GLY A 58 -27.04 -9.98 11.94
N ALA A 59 -27.62 -9.67 10.77
CA ALA A 59 -28.91 -10.23 10.37
C ALA A 59 -28.78 -11.37 9.35
N ILE A 60 -28.11 -11.14 8.22
CA ILE A 60 -28.06 -12.08 7.10
C ILE A 60 -26.62 -12.47 6.75
N PHE A 61 -26.36 -13.75 6.51
CA PHE A 61 -25.08 -14.19 5.94
C PHE A 61 -25.27 -15.09 4.73
N THR A 62 -24.37 -14.99 3.74
CA THR A 62 -24.42 -15.81 2.52
C THR A 62 -23.06 -16.39 2.12
N THR A 63 -23.03 -17.64 1.63
CA THR A 63 -21.80 -18.34 1.20
C THR A 63 -21.48 -18.25 -0.30
N LYS A 64 -21.99 -17.25 -1.03
CA LYS A 64 -21.94 -17.21 -2.51
C LYS A 64 -20.52 -17.06 -3.09
N ASP A 65 -20.35 -17.54 -4.34
CA ASP A 65 -19.36 -17.06 -5.33
C ASP A 65 -19.61 -15.59 -5.75
N SER A 66 -18.53 -14.81 -5.78
CA SER A 66 -18.45 -13.34 -5.91
C SER A 66 -19.06 -12.70 -7.16
N ASN A 67 -19.53 -13.45 -8.15
CA ASN A 67 -19.86 -12.89 -9.48
C ASN A 67 -21.18 -12.09 -9.55
N ASN A 68 -22.08 -12.22 -8.57
CA ASN A 68 -23.32 -11.42 -8.55
C ASN A 68 -23.92 -11.37 -7.13
N PRO A 69 -23.35 -10.62 -6.19
CA PRO A 69 -23.84 -10.55 -4.81
C PRO A 69 -25.33 -10.19 -4.78
N LEU A 70 -26.10 -10.87 -3.93
CA LEU A 70 -27.52 -10.57 -3.80
C LEU A 70 -27.71 -9.27 -3.01
N ILE A 71 -28.49 -8.36 -3.56
CA ILE A 71 -28.84 -7.14 -2.86
C ILE A 71 -30.04 -7.43 -1.98
N PHE A 72 -29.85 -7.34 -0.66
CA PHE A 72 -30.93 -7.46 0.31
C PHE A 72 -31.56 -6.09 0.58
N ASN A 73 -32.81 -5.92 0.15
CA ASN A 73 -33.58 -4.70 0.36
C ASN A 73 -34.81 -4.99 1.23
N PRO A 74 -34.64 -5.26 2.54
CA PRO A 74 -35.78 -5.31 3.45
C PRO A 74 -36.37 -3.91 3.61
N THR A 75 -37.49 -3.84 4.33
CA THR A 75 -38.08 -2.57 4.73
C THR A 75 -37.21 -1.86 5.76
N LEU A 76 -36.57 -2.61 6.67
CA LEU A 76 -35.71 -2.02 7.68
C LEU A 76 -34.65 -3.01 8.18
N TYR A 77 -33.45 -2.48 8.37
CA TYR A 77 -32.45 -3.00 9.30
C TYR A 77 -32.32 -2.04 10.47
N GLU A 78 -32.38 -2.56 11.71
CA GLU A 78 -32.23 -1.74 12.91
C GLU A 78 -31.40 -2.48 13.96
N ASN A 79 -30.34 -1.83 14.47
CA ASN A 79 -29.54 -2.31 15.60
C ASN A 79 -28.99 -3.76 15.48
N ASN A 80 -28.84 -4.28 14.26
CA ASN A 80 -28.14 -5.55 14.07
C ASN A 80 -26.64 -5.37 14.29
N LYS A 81 -25.94 -6.41 14.74
CA LYS A 81 -24.50 -6.33 15.07
C LYS A 81 -23.74 -7.58 14.68
N SER A 82 -22.50 -7.37 14.27
CA SER A 82 -21.49 -8.39 14.03
C SER A 82 -20.17 -7.97 14.68
N ASN A 83 -19.35 -8.92 15.15
CA ASN A 83 -18.05 -8.55 15.75
C ASN A 83 -16.94 -8.34 14.72
N ALA A 84 -17.03 -9.00 13.56
CA ALA A 84 -15.98 -8.96 12.55
C ALA A 84 -16.33 -8.06 11.38
N TYR A 85 -17.48 -8.24 10.72
CA TYR A 85 -17.92 -7.39 9.60
C TYR A 85 -19.37 -7.63 9.20
N GLY A 86 -19.99 -6.61 8.61
CA GLY A 86 -21.33 -6.67 8.05
C GLY A 86 -22.44 -6.85 9.09
N ASP A 87 -22.73 -5.78 9.83
CA ASP A 87 -23.75 -5.76 10.87
C ASP A 87 -25.14 -6.16 10.38
N ASN A 88 -25.50 -5.76 9.16
CA ASN A 88 -26.79 -6.09 8.57
C ASN A 88 -26.69 -7.36 7.73
N TYR A 89 -25.80 -7.36 6.76
CA TYR A 89 -25.56 -8.52 5.92
C TYR A 89 -24.07 -8.67 5.64
N ALA A 90 -23.61 -9.89 5.42
CA ALA A 90 -22.24 -10.18 5.05
C ALA A 90 -22.17 -11.46 4.21
N GLY A 91 -21.01 -11.71 3.60
CA GLY A 91 -20.73 -12.99 2.98
C GLY A 91 -19.31 -13.46 3.21
N LEU A 92 -18.90 -14.51 2.49
CA LEU A 92 -17.52 -15.01 2.60
C LEU A 92 -16.51 -13.97 2.10
N PRO A 93 -15.24 -14.05 2.56
CA PRO A 93 -14.13 -13.36 1.90
C PRO A 93 -14.16 -13.62 0.40
N GLY A 94 -14.16 -12.55 -0.39
CA GLY A 94 -14.31 -12.63 -1.84
C GLY A 94 -13.24 -11.89 -2.61
N LYS A 95 -12.62 -10.85 -2.01
CA LYS A 95 -11.65 -10.01 -2.71
C LYS A 95 -10.49 -9.58 -1.81
N ALA A 96 -9.27 -9.54 -2.37
CA ALA A 96 -8.10 -8.91 -1.80
C ALA A 96 -7.74 -7.66 -2.63
N ILE A 97 -7.61 -6.51 -1.97
CA ILE A 97 -7.34 -5.22 -2.61
C ILE A 97 -6.03 -4.64 -2.10
N LEU A 98 -5.15 -4.23 -3.01
CA LEU A 98 -3.93 -3.52 -2.68
C LEU A 98 -4.26 -2.07 -2.29
N SER A 99 -3.89 -1.66 -1.09
CA SER A 99 -4.22 -0.33 -0.54
C SER A 99 -3.23 0.77 -0.97
N ASN A 100 -2.00 0.39 -1.33
CA ASN A 100 -0.91 1.30 -1.69
C ASN A 100 -0.42 1.03 -3.12
N GLU A 101 -1.36 0.93 -4.06
CA GLU A 101 -1.08 0.66 -5.47
C GLU A 101 -0.29 1.79 -6.13
N LYS A 102 0.64 1.41 -7.02
CA LYS A 102 1.32 2.28 -7.98
C LYS A 102 1.21 1.64 -9.36
N ASP A 103 1.21 2.48 -10.40
CA ASP A 103 1.20 2.01 -11.79
C ASP A 103 2.44 1.17 -12.10
N ILE A 104 3.59 1.61 -11.58
CA ILE A 104 4.88 0.95 -11.73
C ILE A 104 5.69 1.09 -10.45
N TYR A 105 6.40 0.03 -10.08
CA TYR A 105 7.35 0.02 -8.98
C TYR A 105 8.76 0.05 -9.57
N THR A 106 9.61 0.96 -9.09
CA THR A 106 11.03 1.02 -9.48
C THR A 106 11.87 0.94 -8.21
N ILE A 107 12.76 -0.04 -8.16
CA ILE A 107 13.69 -0.26 -7.05
C ILE A 107 15.09 -0.54 -7.57
N THR A 108 16.09 -0.39 -6.72
CA THR A 108 17.39 -1.02 -6.93
C THR A 108 17.40 -2.37 -6.20
N SER A 109 18.18 -3.33 -6.70
CA SER A 109 18.23 -4.70 -6.17
C SER A 109 18.63 -4.71 -4.68
N GLY A 110 17.89 -5.43 -3.84
CA GLY A 110 18.09 -5.50 -2.39
C GLY A 110 17.39 -4.42 -1.57
N ASN A 111 16.90 -3.33 -2.20
CA ASN A 111 16.12 -2.32 -1.49
C ASN A 111 14.68 -2.78 -1.22
N PRO A 112 14.09 -2.36 -0.09
CA PRO A 112 12.82 -2.90 0.37
C PRO A 112 11.61 -2.30 -0.33
N LEU A 113 10.59 -3.14 -0.51
CA LEU A 113 9.23 -2.78 -0.89
C LEU A 113 8.25 -3.10 0.23
N SER A 114 7.14 -2.35 0.25
CA SER A 114 6.02 -2.63 1.15
C SER A 114 4.71 -2.69 0.40
N PHE A 115 3.89 -3.71 0.69
CA PHE A 115 2.55 -3.89 0.13
C PHE A 115 1.54 -4.17 1.24
N THR A 116 0.36 -3.55 1.16
CA THR A 116 -0.72 -3.76 2.13
C THR A 116 -1.99 -4.20 1.42
N PHE A 117 -2.39 -5.44 1.64
CA PHE A 117 -3.62 -6.01 1.11
C PHE A 117 -4.74 -5.99 2.16
N GLN A 118 -5.93 -5.55 1.77
CA GLN A 118 -7.14 -5.57 2.58
C GLN A 118 -8.12 -6.59 2.00
N LEU A 119 -8.62 -7.49 2.85
CA LEU A 119 -9.70 -8.41 2.50
C LEU A 119 -11.05 -7.70 2.54
N GLN A 120 -11.88 -8.05 1.57
CA GLN A 120 -13.27 -7.71 1.50
C GLN A 120 -14.12 -8.97 1.31
N ASP A 121 -15.34 -8.93 1.83
CA ASP A 121 -16.33 -9.95 1.54
C ASP A 121 -16.88 -9.81 0.11
N ILE A 122 -17.71 -10.76 -0.30
CA ILE A 122 -18.40 -10.73 -1.61
C ILE A 122 -19.31 -9.52 -1.84
N TYR A 123 -19.62 -8.74 -0.80
CA TYR A 123 -20.39 -7.49 -0.89
C TYR A 123 -19.48 -6.24 -0.90
N GLY A 124 -18.16 -6.41 -0.91
CA GLY A 124 -17.18 -5.32 -0.89
C GLY A 124 -16.96 -4.71 0.50
N GLN A 125 -17.47 -5.33 1.57
CA GLN A 125 -17.31 -4.85 2.94
C GLN A 125 -15.93 -5.25 3.46
N LYS A 126 -15.24 -4.32 4.12
CA LYS A 126 -13.93 -4.61 4.74
C LYS A 126 -14.10 -5.65 5.83
N ILE A 127 -13.27 -6.68 5.78
CA ILE A 127 -13.22 -7.70 6.81
C ILE A 127 -12.28 -7.22 7.92
N THR A 128 -12.77 -7.18 9.16
CA THR A 128 -11.95 -7.06 10.37
C THR A 128 -12.12 -8.33 11.19
N ASP A 129 -11.33 -9.34 10.86
CA ASP A 129 -11.43 -10.68 11.46
C ASP A 129 -10.82 -10.75 12.88
N SER A 130 -11.46 -10.06 13.83
CA SER A 130 -11.09 -10.12 15.25
C SER A 130 -11.11 -11.55 15.84
N PRO A 131 -11.99 -12.48 15.42
CA PRO A 131 -11.98 -13.87 15.88
C PRO A 131 -10.89 -14.75 15.22
N LYS A 132 -10.14 -14.23 14.23
CA LYS A 132 -9.06 -14.92 13.49
C LYS A 132 -9.49 -16.13 12.66
N LEU A 133 -10.73 -16.20 12.19
CA LEU A 133 -11.22 -17.33 11.39
C LEU A 133 -10.77 -17.31 9.93
N HIS A 134 -10.36 -16.15 9.45
CA HIS A 134 -9.88 -15.84 8.12
C HIS A 134 -8.39 -15.46 8.12
N SER A 135 -7.67 -15.68 9.23
CA SER A 135 -6.26 -15.31 9.38
C SER A 135 -5.26 -16.35 8.85
N ASN A 136 -5.73 -17.47 8.29
CA ASN A 136 -4.87 -18.55 7.80
C ASN A 136 -4.51 -18.42 6.31
N PHE A 137 -5.05 -17.42 5.61
CA PHE A 137 -4.68 -17.13 4.23
C PHE A 137 -3.26 -16.58 4.18
N GLN A 138 -2.40 -17.22 3.38
CA GLN A 138 -1.03 -16.77 3.19
C GLN A 138 -0.93 -16.06 1.85
N LEU A 139 -0.62 -14.77 1.90
CA LEU A 139 -0.25 -14.01 0.72
C LEU A 139 1.20 -14.34 0.37
N LYS A 140 1.45 -14.59 -0.91
CA LYS A 140 2.79 -14.83 -1.44
C LYS A 140 3.04 -13.96 -2.66
N ALA A 141 4.24 -13.41 -2.72
CA ALA A 141 4.77 -12.64 -3.83
C ALA A 141 5.79 -13.49 -4.60
N GLU A 142 5.70 -13.44 -5.92
CA GLU A 142 6.57 -14.15 -6.85
C GLU A 142 7.04 -13.18 -7.94
N LEU A 143 8.31 -13.29 -8.32
CA LEU A 143 8.88 -12.52 -9.41
C LEU A 143 8.68 -13.28 -10.71
N ILE A 144 8.22 -12.60 -11.76
CA ILE A 144 8.07 -13.16 -13.11
C ILE A 144 8.84 -12.26 -14.07
N LYS A 145 9.62 -12.83 -14.98
CA LYS A 145 10.30 -12.05 -16.02
C LYS A 145 9.30 -11.56 -17.06
N SER A 146 9.40 -10.28 -17.43
CA SER A 146 8.60 -9.71 -18.52
C SER A 146 9.21 -10.12 -19.86
N ASP A 147 9.08 -11.38 -20.26
CA ASP A 147 9.57 -11.81 -21.58
C ASP A 147 8.62 -11.24 -22.67
N LYS A 148 9.09 -10.26 -23.45
CA LYS A 148 8.40 -9.71 -24.63
C LYS A 148 8.38 -10.69 -25.83
N THR A 149 8.74 -11.95 -25.65
CA THR A 149 8.77 -12.93 -26.74
C THR A 149 8.11 -14.23 -26.31
N ASP A 150 6.94 -14.50 -26.89
CA ASP A 150 6.40 -15.85 -27.09
C ASP A 150 7.44 -16.71 -27.81
N SER A 151 8.35 -17.31 -27.05
CA SER A 151 9.11 -18.48 -27.46
C SER A 151 9.57 -19.20 -26.20
N PRO A 152 9.20 -20.47 -26.01
CA PRO A 152 9.73 -21.27 -24.93
C PRO A 152 11.18 -21.57 -25.28
N ILE A 153 12.10 -20.68 -24.90
CA ILE A 153 13.50 -21.07 -24.84
C ILE A 153 13.56 -22.06 -23.68
N ILE A 154 13.59 -23.35 -24.06
CA ILE A 154 14.00 -24.45 -23.20
C ILE A 154 15.46 -24.18 -22.81
N THR A 155 15.70 -23.29 -21.85
CA THR A 155 16.86 -23.41 -20.98
C THR A 155 16.41 -24.30 -19.83
N THR A 156 17.08 -25.43 -19.67
CA THR A 156 16.96 -26.38 -18.56
C THR A 156 17.39 -25.78 -17.21
N LYS A 157 17.17 -24.48 -17.00
CA LYS A 157 17.62 -23.70 -15.85
C LYS A 157 16.38 -23.15 -15.16
N ASN A 158 16.22 -23.46 -13.87
CA ASN A 158 15.10 -22.96 -13.10
C ASN A 158 15.21 -21.43 -13.01
N PHE A 159 14.18 -20.72 -13.47
CA PHE A 159 14.12 -19.26 -13.36
C PHE A 159 14.27 -18.78 -11.90
N ASN A 160 13.87 -19.61 -10.94
CA ASN A 160 14.06 -19.40 -9.51
C ASN A 160 15.54 -19.26 -9.11
N ASP A 161 16.49 -19.75 -9.92
CA ASP A 161 17.92 -19.57 -9.65
C ASP A 161 18.41 -18.15 -10.02
N THR A 162 17.58 -17.32 -10.67
CA THR A 162 17.97 -15.99 -11.19
C THR A 162 17.65 -14.82 -10.26
N TYR A 163 16.92 -15.07 -9.17
CA TYR A 163 16.56 -14.05 -8.21
C TYR A 163 16.42 -14.65 -6.80
N ILE A 164 16.54 -13.81 -5.78
CA ILE A 164 16.23 -14.15 -4.39
C ILE A 164 15.17 -13.18 -3.90
N MET A 165 14.13 -13.68 -3.23
CA MET A 165 13.18 -12.85 -2.50
C MET A 165 13.25 -13.14 -1.01
N VAL A 166 13.15 -12.10 -0.19
CA VAL A 166 13.11 -12.18 1.27
C VAL A 166 11.86 -11.45 1.74
N ASN A 167 11.16 -12.02 2.73
CA ASN A 167 9.88 -11.51 3.23
C ASN A 167 8.79 -11.42 2.14
N ASN A 168 8.78 -12.38 1.22
CA ASN A 168 7.83 -12.44 0.10
C ASN A 168 6.51 -13.11 0.46
N GLU A 169 6.36 -13.61 1.68
CA GLU A 169 5.15 -14.23 2.15
C GLU A 169 4.76 -13.67 3.52
N ASN A 170 3.45 -13.54 3.76
CA ASN A 170 2.90 -13.21 5.06
C ASN A 170 1.44 -13.65 5.11
N THR A 171 0.85 -13.71 6.31
CA THR A 171 -0.56 -14.11 6.48
C THR A 171 -1.46 -12.90 6.65
N PHE A 172 -2.74 -13.07 6.32
CA PHE A 172 -3.76 -12.10 6.68
C PHE A 172 -3.99 -12.16 8.19
N ASN A 173 -4.08 -11.01 8.84
CA ASN A 173 -4.43 -10.87 10.24
C ASN A 173 -5.44 -9.73 10.36
N ASN A 174 -6.58 -9.99 11.01
CA ASN A 174 -7.68 -9.04 11.10
C ASN A 174 -8.10 -8.47 9.73
N GLY A 175 -8.10 -9.33 8.70
CA GLY A 175 -8.43 -8.98 7.33
C GLY A 175 -7.39 -8.15 6.57
N GLN A 176 -6.19 -7.95 7.12
CA GLN A 176 -5.08 -7.25 6.44
C GLN A 176 -3.84 -8.12 6.35
N CYS A 177 -3.16 -8.09 5.21
CA CYS A 177 -1.83 -8.68 5.05
C CYS A 177 -0.84 -7.58 4.67
N ILE A 178 0.26 -7.48 5.42
CA ILE A 178 1.28 -6.47 5.22
C ILE A 178 2.60 -7.17 4.90
N LEU A 179 3.01 -7.12 3.64
CA LEU A 179 4.36 -7.51 3.25
C LEU A 179 5.25 -6.30 3.48
N ASN A 180 5.88 -6.23 4.65
CA ASN A 180 6.85 -5.19 4.99
C ASN A 180 8.26 -5.70 4.68
N ASP A 181 9.11 -4.79 4.19
CA ASP A 181 10.53 -5.11 3.94
C ASP A 181 10.70 -6.29 2.95
N LEU A 182 9.82 -6.39 1.94
CA LEU A 182 9.98 -7.33 0.83
C LEU A 182 11.21 -6.93 0.03
N LYS A 183 12.26 -7.76 0.05
CA LYS A 183 13.50 -7.51 -0.69
C LYS A 183 13.58 -8.44 -1.88
N ILE A 184 14.01 -7.88 -3.00
CA ILE A 184 14.18 -8.60 -4.25
C ILE A 184 15.62 -8.39 -4.69
N PHE A 185 16.38 -9.47 -4.75
CA PHE A 185 17.74 -9.50 -5.29
C PHE A 185 17.66 -10.11 -6.69
N ALA A 186 17.78 -9.27 -7.71
CA ALA A 186 17.83 -9.71 -9.10
C ALA A 186 18.64 -8.70 -9.92
N ASN A 187 19.14 -9.13 -11.09
CA ASN A 187 19.87 -8.22 -11.97
C ASN A 187 18.92 -7.17 -12.58
N PRO A 188 19.42 -5.99 -12.95
CA PRO A 188 18.59 -4.94 -13.54
C PRO A 188 17.80 -5.40 -14.76
N ASN A 189 16.47 -5.24 -14.73
CA ASN A 189 15.56 -5.60 -15.81
C ASN A 189 14.12 -5.13 -15.53
N GLU A 190 13.24 -5.34 -16.52
CA GLU A 190 11.79 -5.29 -16.38
C GLU A 190 11.25 -6.65 -15.90
N TYR A 191 10.47 -6.62 -14.83
CA TYR A 191 9.83 -7.75 -14.20
C TYR A 191 8.34 -7.47 -13.95
N LYS A 192 7.64 -8.52 -13.54
CA LYS A 192 6.28 -8.47 -13.04
C LYS A 192 6.26 -9.11 -11.65
N LEU A 193 5.76 -8.39 -10.67
CA LEU A 193 5.52 -8.91 -9.33
C LEU A 193 4.10 -9.48 -9.30
N HIS A 194 4.01 -10.79 -9.10
CA HIS A 194 2.77 -11.54 -9.04
C HIS A 194 2.42 -11.87 -7.58
N PHE A 195 1.16 -11.70 -7.21
CA PHE A 195 0.64 -12.08 -5.90
C PHE A 195 -0.36 -13.23 -6.00
N SER A 196 -0.22 -14.19 -5.10
CA SER A 196 -1.13 -15.32 -4.95
C SER A 196 -1.53 -15.47 -3.48
N ILE A 197 -2.67 -16.13 -3.24
CA ILE A 197 -3.09 -16.53 -1.90
C ILE A 197 -3.02 -18.05 -1.83
N GLU A 198 -2.17 -18.56 -0.95
CA GLU A 198 -2.11 -19.97 -0.60
C GLU A 198 -3.08 -20.25 0.56
N ASN A 199 -3.56 -21.50 0.64
CA ASN A 199 -4.59 -21.95 1.59
C ASN A 199 -5.94 -21.21 1.45
N ASP A 200 -6.25 -20.75 0.24
CA ASP A 200 -7.49 -20.04 -0.07
C ASP A 200 -8.69 -20.99 -0.19
N LEU A 201 -9.41 -21.15 0.91
CA LEU A 201 -10.64 -21.95 0.98
C LEU A 201 -11.84 -21.30 0.27
N TYR A 202 -11.76 -20.00 -0.05
CA TYR A 202 -12.91 -19.22 -0.55
C TYR A 202 -12.73 -18.71 -1.98
N ASN A 203 -11.62 -19.06 -2.64
CA ASN A 203 -11.26 -18.59 -3.99
C ASN A 203 -11.27 -17.05 -4.09
N ILE A 204 -10.73 -16.37 -3.07
CA ILE A 204 -10.53 -14.93 -2.97
C ILE A 204 -9.88 -14.41 -4.26
N LYS A 205 -10.52 -13.42 -4.87
CA LYS A 205 -10.02 -12.79 -6.10
C LYS A 205 -9.20 -11.56 -5.78
N PHE A 206 -8.19 -11.30 -6.59
CA PHE A 206 -7.53 -9.99 -6.59
C PHE A 206 -8.26 -9.05 -7.54
N ASP A 207 -8.28 -7.77 -7.20
CA ASP A 207 -8.61 -6.74 -8.22
C ASP A 207 -7.56 -6.71 -9.32
N LYS A 208 -6.31 -6.75 -8.87
CA LYS A 208 -5.10 -6.83 -9.66
C LYS A 208 -4.06 -7.54 -8.80
N ASN A 209 -3.43 -8.58 -9.36
CA ASN A 209 -2.38 -9.35 -8.71
C ASN A 209 -1.04 -9.29 -9.43
N ASP A 210 -1.00 -8.60 -10.58
CA ASP A 210 0.20 -8.44 -11.40
C ASP A 210 0.59 -6.96 -11.45
N PHE A 211 1.81 -6.65 -11.01
CA PHE A 211 2.32 -5.29 -10.95
C PHE A 211 3.64 -5.17 -11.70
N PRO A 212 3.78 -4.20 -12.64
CA PRO A 212 5.06 -3.93 -13.29
C PRO A 212 6.12 -3.50 -12.27
N LEU A 213 7.32 -4.10 -12.38
CA LEU A 213 8.45 -3.83 -11.53
C LEU A 213 9.70 -3.61 -12.37
N ILE A 214 10.37 -2.48 -12.19
CA ILE A 214 11.69 -2.20 -12.76
C ILE A 214 12.72 -2.36 -11.65
N ILE A 215 13.68 -3.25 -11.86
CA ILE A 215 14.89 -3.30 -11.05
C ILE A 215 15.95 -2.52 -11.81
N ALA A 216 16.36 -1.39 -11.26
CA ALA A 216 17.36 -0.49 -11.83
C ALA A 216 18.78 -0.83 -11.34
N ASP A 217 19.77 -0.33 -12.07
CA ASP A 217 21.16 -0.32 -11.61
C ASP A 217 21.31 0.45 -10.29
N CYS A 218 22.32 0.10 -9.49
CA CYS A 218 22.64 0.84 -8.29
C CYS A 218 22.93 2.30 -8.61
N SER A 219 22.44 3.20 -7.77
CA SER A 219 22.77 4.62 -7.85
C SER A 219 24.26 4.83 -7.54
N LYS A 220 24.81 5.99 -7.95
CA LYS A 220 26.21 6.36 -7.64
C LYS A 220 26.48 6.46 -6.13
N SER A 221 25.44 6.63 -5.32
CA SER A 221 25.48 6.69 -3.85
C SER A 221 25.40 5.31 -3.19
N GLU A 222 25.25 4.22 -3.94
CA GLU A 222 25.14 2.85 -3.42
C GLU A 222 26.37 2.01 -3.78
N LEU A 223 26.65 1.02 -2.94
CA LEU A 223 27.66 0.00 -3.20
C LEU A 223 27.06 -1.12 -4.05
N VAL A 224 27.79 -1.55 -5.08
CA VAL A 224 27.43 -2.73 -5.88
C VAL A 224 28.10 -3.95 -5.27
N ASN A 225 27.29 -4.87 -4.77
CA ASN A 225 27.71 -6.16 -4.23
C ASN A 225 27.14 -7.31 -5.06
N TYR A 226 27.62 -8.53 -4.79
CA TYR A 226 27.33 -9.71 -5.59
C TYR A 226 26.97 -10.91 -4.72
N ILE A 227 25.89 -11.62 -5.07
CA ILE A 227 25.47 -12.87 -4.43
C ILE A 227 25.51 -13.98 -5.47
N ASN A 228 26.25 -15.04 -5.17
CA ASN A 228 26.20 -16.27 -5.95
C ASN A 228 24.95 -17.07 -5.57
N HIS A 229 24.04 -17.27 -6.52
CA HIS A 229 22.85 -18.09 -6.35
C HIS A 229 22.76 -19.15 -7.45
N GLY A 230 23.02 -20.40 -7.09
CA GLY A 230 23.20 -21.48 -8.06
C GLY A 230 24.36 -21.18 -9.02
N GLN A 231 24.04 -21.00 -10.30
CA GLN A 231 25.01 -20.67 -11.35
C GLN A 231 25.01 -19.18 -11.73
N TYR A 232 24.18 -18.37 -11.07
CA TYR A 232 23.98 -16.96 -11.39
C TYR A 232 24.68 -16.08 -10.37
N ASN A 233 25.25 -14.98 -10.86
CA ASN A 233 25.76 -13.90 -10.03
C ASN A 233 24.75 -12.76 -10.06
N ILE A 234 24.18 -12.44 -8.90
CA ILE A 234 23.15 -11.42 -8.74
C ILE A 234 23.81 -10.16 -8.18
N SER A 235 23.78 -9.07 -8.93
CA SER A 235 24.19 -7.76 -8.43
C SER A 235 23.10 -7.16 -7.53
N TYR A 236 23.50 -6.61 -6.39
CA TYR A 236 22.60 -5.90 -5.49
C TYR A 236 23.24 -4.65 -4.91
N CYS A 237 22.38 -3.76 -4.42
CA CYS A 237 22.75 -2.43 -3.96
C CYS A 237 22.67 -2.37 -2.44
N GLU A 238 23.70 -1.81 -1.83
CA GLU A 238 23.76 -1.61 -0.38
C GLU A 238 24.11 -0.15 -0.10
N LYS A 239 23.48 0.42 0.93
CA LYS A 239 23.84 1.76 1.37
C LYS A 239 25.22 1.73 2.02
N PRO A 240 26.17 2.59 1.62
CA PRO A 240 27.44 2.68 2.30
C PRO A 240 27.20 3.12 3.76
N ILE A 241 27.97 2.52 4.67
CA ILE A 241 28.03 2.94 6.07
C ILE A 241 29.25 3.85 6.22
N CYS A 242 29.03 5.10 6.61
CA CYS A 242 30.09 6.05 6.87
C CYS A 242 30.57 5.89 8.31
N LYS A 243 31.87 6.07 8.55
CA LYS A 243 32.48 5.94 9.88
C LYS A 243 31.87 6.91 10.89
N ASN A 244 31.51 8.10 10.41
CA ASN A 244 30.71 9.06 11.14
C ASN A 244 29.34 9.16 10.45
N ASP A 245 28.27 9.31 11.23
CA ASP A 245 26.95 9.58 10.68
C ASP A 245 26.97 10.92 9.93
N CYS A 246 26.55 10.91 8.67
CA CYS A 246 26.43 12.14 7.88
C CYS A 246 25.19 12.91 8.37
N ASN A 247 25.38 13.89 9.25
CA ASN A 247 24.27 14.61 9.90
C ASN A 247 23.41 15.35 8.86
N ILE A 248 24.06 16.11 7.98
CA ILE A 248 23.42 16.97 6.97
C ILE A 248 24.07 16.66 5.61
N GLY A 249 23.94 15.40 5.19
CA GLY A 249 24.51 14.92 3.93
C GLY A 249 24.12 13.47 3.64
N ILE A 250 24.73 12.92 2.58
CA ILE A 250 24.53 11.54 2.13
C ILE A 250 25.85 10.80 2.27
N CYS A 251 25.83 9.59 2.80
CA CYS A 251 27.01 8.73 2.78
C CYS A 251 27.24 8.19 1.37
N MET A 252 28.45 8.35 0.86
CA MET A 252 28.86 7.97 -0.48
C MET A 252 29.92 6.85 -0.44
N PRO A 253 29.93 5.94 -1.43
CA PRO A 253 30.97 4.93 -1.57
C PRO A 253 32.37 5.53 -1.59
N LYS A 254 33.35 4.84 -0.98
CA LYS A 254 34.76 5.24 -1.02
C LYS A 254 35.27 5.46 -2.45
N ARG A 255 36.18 6.43 -2.64
CA ARG A 255 36.87 6.66 -3.92
C ARG A 255 38.01 5.65 -4.09
N GLU A 256 38.58 5.54 -5.30
CA GLU A 256 39.60 4.53 -5.64
C GLU A 256 40.81 4.48 -4.68
N ASN A 257 41.10 5.55 -3.94
CA ASN A 257 42.22 5.65 -3.02
C ASN A 257 41.83 5.85 -1.54
N ASP A 258 40.54 5.85 -1.23
CA ASP A 258 40.05 6.07 0.14
C ASP A 258 39.87 4.75 0.88
N ILE A 259 40.11 4.76 2.19
CA ILE A 259 39.93 3.60 3.07
C ILE A 259 38.45 3.44 3.45
N ASP A 260 37.80 4.58 3.74
CA ASP A 260 36.45 4.65 4.29
C ASP A 260 35.49 5.34 3.30
N ASN A 261 34.19 5.04 3.43
CA ASN A 261 33.12 5.80 2.78
C ASN A 261 33.10 7.25 3.30
N TYR A 262 32.64 8.20 2.48
CA TYR A 262 32.70 9.63 2.81
C TYR A 262 31.33 10.29 2.79
N CYS A 263 31.16 11.38 3.55
CA CYS A 263 29.93 12.17 3.51
C CYS A 263 30.00 13.21 2.37
N GLU A 264 29.01 13.20 1.50
CA GLU A 264 28.72 14.31 0.57
C GLU A 264 27.71 15.24 1.26
N CYS A 265 28.19 16.41 1.67
CA CYS A 265 27.40 17.37 2.43
C CYS A 265 26.47 18.17 1.54
N TYR A 266 25.29 18.51 2.07
CA TYR A 266 24.40 19.44 1.39
C TYR A 266 25.00 20.86 1.38
N ASP A 267 24.51 21.70 0.47
CA ASP A 267 24.98 23.07 0.29
C ASP A 267 24.96 23.84 1.61
N GLY A 268 26.06 24.56 1.88
CA GLY A 268 26.24 25.30 3.14
C GLY A 268 26.75 24.46 4.31
N PHE A 269 27.09 23.18 4.10
CA PHE A 269 27.70 22.34 5.13
C PHE A 269 29.03 21.74 4.65
N ASN A 270 29.98 21.59 5.56
CA ASN A 270 31.23 20.88 5.35
C ASN A 270 31.67 20.12 6.61
N GLY A 271 32.85 19.51 6.56
CA GLY A 271 33.36 18.63 7.61
C GLY A 271 33.14 17.15 7.30
N PRO A 272 33.85 16.25 8.01
CA PRO A 272 33.81 14.80 7.76
C PRO A 272 32.43 14.16 8.02
N SER A 273 31.54 14.82 8.75
CA SER A 273 30.19 14.35 9.10
C SER A 273 29.12 15.40 8.74
N CYS A 274 29.47 16.40 7.92
CA CYS A 274 28.62 17.53 7.53
C CYS A 274 28.07 18.33 8.71
N GLU A 275 28.90 18.52 9.73
CA GLU A 275 28.55 19.16 11.00
C GLU A 275 28.87 20.66 11.04
N ILE A 276 29.70 21.15 10.11
CA ILE A 276 30.16 22.54 10.10
C ILE A 276 29.31 23.30 9.09
N ALA A 277 28.50 24.25 9.57
CA ALA A 277 27.80 25.18 8.70
C ALA A 277 28.77 26.23 8.15
N PHE A 278 28.66 26.53 6.87
CA PHE A 278 29.35 27.63 6.24
C PHE A 278 28.71 28.93 6.74
N GLU A 279 29.41 29.72 7.56
CA GLU A 279 29.03 31.11 7.75
C GLU A 279 29.42 31.86 6.47
N PRO A 280 28.47 32.39 5.68
CA PRO A 280 28.85 33.27 4.59
C PRO A 280 29.59 34.48 5.20
N GLU A 281 30.75 34.83 4.63
CA GLU A 281 31.42 36.09 4.96
C GLU A 281 30.37 37.20 4.95
N ARG A 282 30.22 37.92 6.07
CA ARG A 282 29.30 39.06 6.19
C ARG A 282 29.51 39.97 4.98
N ALA A 283 28.53 40.00 4.08
CA ALA A 283 28.49 40.99 3.01
C ALA A 283 28.56 42.38 3.67
N GLU A 284 29.44 43.25 3.16
CA GLU A 284 29.60 44.60 3.66
C GLU A 284 28.24 45.32 3.71
N ASN A 285 27.88 45.85 4.88
CA ASN A 285 26.66 46.63 5.05
C ASN A 285 26.71 47.84 4.11
N THR A 286 25.91 47.85 3.05
CA THR A 286 25.72 49.04 2.23
C THR A 286 24.65 49.90 2.90
N VAL A 287 25.08 50.94 3.62
CA VAL A 287 24.18 51.90 4.26
C VAL A 287 23.85 53.01 3.27
N LEU A 288 22.59 53.07 2.82
CA LEU A 288 22.10 54.19 2.02
C LEU A 288 21.51 55.25 2.96
N ARG A 289 22.17 56.40 3.12
CA ARG A 289 21.64 57.55 3.89
C ARG A 289 20.90 58.50 2.96
N ILE A 290 19.62 58.75 3.25
CA ILE A 290 18.79 59.75 2.56
C ILE A 290 18.45 60.84 3.58
N THR A 291 18.80 62.10 3.28
CA THR A 291 18.49 63.25 4.13
C THR A 291 17.60 64.23 3.36
N GLY A 292 16.41 64.56 3.89
CA GLY A 292 15.48 65.52 3.28
C GLY A 292 14.12 65.59 3.99
N HIS A 293 13.37 66.68 3.79
CA HIS A 293 12.02 66.92 4.33
C HIS A 293 10.91 66.23 3.53
N GLU A 294 11.15 65.04 3.00
CA GLU A 294 10.16 64.32 2.19
C GLU A 294 9.38 63.31 3.02
N THR A 295 8.06 63.27 2.85
CA THR A 295 7.14 62.41 3.62
C THR A 295 6.90 61.04 2.99
N LYS A 296 7.57 60.69 1.87
CA LYS A 296 7.41 59.40 1.18
C LYS A 296 8.74 58.93 0.59
N ILE A 297 9.18 57.72 0.95
CA ILE A 297 10.32 57.02 0.32
C ILE A 297 9.75 55.82 -0.44
N GLU A 298 10.17 55.62 -1.69
CA GLU A 298 9.69 54.54 -2.55
C GLU A 298 10.87 53.77 -3.15
N LEU A 299 10.99 52.49 -2.79
CA LEU A 299 12.02 51.57 -3.30
C LEU A 299 11.46 50.86 -4.54
N ILE A 300 11.93 51.24 -5.73
CA ILE A 300 11.33 50.80 -7.00
C ILE A 300 11.82 49.40 -7.41
N ARG A 301 13.09 49.06 -7.16
CA ARG A 301 13.66 47.75 -7.48
C ARG A 301 14.90 47.47 -6.64
N MET A 302 15.04 46.23 -6.18
CA MET A 302 16.25 45.71 -5.54
C MET A 302 16.53 44.33 -6.15
N ASP A 303 17.64 44.19 -6.85
CA ASP A 303 18.07 42.93 -7.44
C ASP A 303 19.19 42.34 -6.55
N LEU A 304 18.95 41.16 -5.99
CA LEU A 304 19.97 40.37 -5.30
C LEU A 304 20.51 39.34 -6.31
N ASN A 305 21.82 39.23 -6.44
CA ASN A 305 22.41 38.25 -7.36
C ASN A 305 22.14 36.83 -6.85
N ASP A 306 21.78 35.92 -7.75
CA ASP A 306 21.32 34.55 -7.47
C ASP A 306 22.33 33.63 -6.73
N ASN A 307 23.56 34.11 -6.45
CA ASN A 307 24.64 33.35 -5.81
C ASN A 307 25.03 33.84 -4.39
N SER A 308 24.23 34.69 -3.73
CA SER A 308 24.52 35.13 -2.35
C SER A 308 23.59 34.48 -1.32
N ILE A 309 24.17 33.85 -0.28
CA ILE A 309 23.48 33.22 0.85
C ILE A 309 23.02 34.29 1.88
N GLY A 310 22.45 35.40 1.41
CA GLY A 310 22.05 36.53 2.26
C GLY A 310 20.80 37.21 1.73
N GLY A 311 19.90 37.59 2.63
CA GLY A 311 18.80 38.50 2.33
C GLY A 311 19.22 39.96 2.53
N ALA A 312 18.56 40.89 1.84
CA ALA A 312 18.69 42.32 2.15
C ALA A 312 17.77 42.69 3.30
N VAL A 313 18.33 43.40 4.29
CA VAL A 313 17.54 44.04 5.35
C VAL A 313 17.55 45.54 5.09
N VAL A 314 16.37 46.11 4.82
CA VAL A 314 16.19 47.57 4.70
C VAL A 314 15.63 48.08 6.03
N ILE A 315 16.41 48.90 6.73
CA ILE A 315 16.01 49.52 7.99
C ILE A 315 15.76 51.00 7.73
N PHE A 316 14.54 51.47 8.04
CA PHE A 316 14.21 52.89 8.05
C PHE A 316 14.30 53.39 9.49
N ASP A 317 15.33 54.16 9.79
CA ASP A 317 15.45 54.83 11.09
C ASP A 317 15.12 56.31 10.91
N SER A 318 14.09 56.79 11.62
CA SER A 318 13.79 58.21 11.70
C SER A 318 14.54 58.80 12.88
N GLU A 319 15.69 59.43 12.63
CA GLU A 319 16.28 60.33 13.63
C GLU A 319 15.41 61.58 13.69
N TYR A 320 14.55 61.68 14.72
CA TYR A 320 13.95 62.95 15.11
C TYR A 320 15.08 63.83 15.68
N VAL A 321 15.54 64.80 14.90
CA VAL A 321 16.33 65.94 15.40
C VAL A 321 15.38 67.06 15.81
#